data_AF-A0A6I0IZI9-F1
#
_entry.id   AF-A0A6I0IZI9-F1
#
_cell.length_a   1.000
_cell.length_b   1.000
_cell.length_c   1.000
_cell.angle_alpha   90.00
_cell.angle_beta   90.00
_cell.angle_gamma   90.00
#
_symmetry.space_group_name_H-M   'P 1'
#
loop_
_entity.id
_entity.type
_entity.pdbx_description
1 polymer ?
#
loop_
_entity_poly.entity_id
_entity_poly.type
_entity_poly.pdbx_seq_one_letter_code
_entity_poly.pdbx_strand_id
1 'polypeptide(L)'
;MKNVIEKYYNMLYFCEYTLLFFIFKRILNPFYWISFLRWNNKHMKNIVSRMKKQESSEIYGGVNIYISSWATFAINITSCWLFVILLICGIVLKINIPTTIFENEFMILLLLVVFVSYIYYMAHFFVFKNDKYKSYFKEFESKKRYLLYYSIYTFSIIIQFATFYVFLKIYYA
;
A
#
# COMPACT_ATOMS: atom_id res chain seq x y z
N MET A 1 -8.23 -13.90 -15.10
CA MET A 1 -8.60 -12.98 -14.00
C MET A 1 -7.58 -12.94 -12.85
N LYS A 2 -7.13 -14.08 -12.31
CA LYS A 2 -6.17 -14.14 -11.18
C LYS A 2 -4.88 -13.33 -11.41
N ASN A 3 -4.30 -13.41 -12.61
CA ASN A 3 -3.09 -12.65 -12.98
C ASN A 3 -3.31 -11.13 -13.07
N VAL A 4 -4.55 -10.67 -13.32
CA VAL A 4 -4.84 -9.22 -13.45
C VAL A 4 -4.95 -8.58 -12.08
N ILE A 5 -5.71 -9.21 -11.18
CA ILE A 5 -5.87 -8.75 -9.79
C ILE A 5 -4.51 -8.78 -9.09
N GLU A 6 -3.76 -9.88 -9.23
CA GLU A 6 -2.42 -9.98 -8.66
C GLU A 6 -1.49 -8.87 -9.15
N LYS A 7 -1.47 -8.62 -10.46
CA LYS A 7 -0.67 -7.55 -11.05
C LYS A 7 -1.08 -6.17 -10.55
N TYR A 8 -2.37 -5.93 -10.37
CA TYR A 8 -2.89 -4.68 -9.82
C TYR A 8 -2.46 -4.47 -8.36
N TYR A 9 -2.62 -5.49 -7.49
CA TYR A 9 -2.16 -5.42 -6.09
C TYR A 9 -0.64 -5.18 -6.00
N ASN A 10 0.15 -5.88 -6.81
CA ASN A 10 1.59 -5.66 -6.86
C ASN A 10 1.96 -4.28 -7.42
N MET A 11 1.16 -3.72 -8.34
CA MET A 11 1.36 -2.37 -8.85
C MET A 11 1.08 -1.32 -7.78
N LEU A 12 -0.01 -1.46 -7.02
CA LEU A 12 -0.30 -0.57 -5.87
C LEU A 12 0.84 -0.60 -4.86
N TYR A 13 1.28 -1.81 -4.49
CA TYR A 13 2.40 -2.02 -3.57
C TYR A 13 3.71 -1.41 -4.10
N PHE A 14 3.99 -1.57 -5.39
CA PHE A 14 5.16 -0.99 -6.03
C PHE A 14 5.15 0.54 -5.99
N CYS A 15 4.02 1.15 -6.35
CA CYS A 15 3.86 2.61 -6.35
C CYS A 15 4.01 3.17 -4.93
N GLU A 16 3.34 2.56 -3.95
CA GLU A 16 3.43 3.01 -2.56
C GLU A 16 4.82 2.81 -1.98
N TYR A 17 5.45 1.65 -2.20
CA TYR A 17 6.83 1.41 -1.77
C TYR A 17 7.80 2.44 -2.34
N THR A 18 7.71 2.70 -3.65
CA THR A 18 8.61 3.64 -4.33
C THR A 18 8.40 5.07 -3.86
N LEU A 19 7.14 5.46 -3.64
CA LEU A 19 6.77 6.78 -3.12
C LEU A 19 7.25 6.97 -1.69
N LEU A 20 7.00 6.02 -0.80
CA LEU A 20 7.49 6.05 0.59
C LEU A 20 9.01 6.03 0.64
N PHE A 21 9.66 5.23 -0.21
CA PHE A 21 11.12 5.23 -0.33
C PHE A 21 11.65 6.61 -0.69
N PHE A 22 11.06 7.26 -1.69
CA PHE A 22 11.44 8.61 -2.08
C PHE A 22 11.24 9.63 -0.94
N ILE A 23 10.09 9.59 -0.27
CA ILE A 23 9.77 10.51 0.83
C ILE A 23 10.74 10.31 2.00
N PHE A 24 10.90 9.09 2.50
CA PHE A 24 11.72 8.83 3.68
C PHE A 24 13.20 8.99 3.43
N LYS A 25 13.72 8.62 2.25
CA LYS A 25 15.17 8.65 1.98
C LYS A 25 15.66 9.97 1.41
N ARG A 26 14.80 10.76 0.76
CA ARG A 26 15.20 12.02 0.11
C ARG A 26 14.57 13.25 0.74
N ILE A 27 13.26 13.28 0.93
CA ILE A 27 12.58 14.48 1.46
C ILE A 27 12.84 14.61 2.96
N LEU A 28 12.50 13.57 3.73
CA LEU A 28 12.55 13.58 5.19
C LEU A 28 13.92 13.26 5.76
N ASN A 29 14.89 12.86 4.93
CA ASN A 29 16.22 12.48 5.41
C ASN A 29 17.13 13.71 5.52
N PRO A 30 17.36 14.28 6.71
CA PRO A 30 18.22 15.46 6.87
C PRO A 30 19.64 15.20 6.37
N PHE A 31 20.12 13.96 6.44
CA PHE A 31 21.46 13.64 5.95
C PHE A 31 21.59 13.63 4.43
N TYR A 32 20.49 13.41 3.69
CA TYR A 32 20.47 13.61 2.25
C TYR A 32 20.78 15.08 1.92
N TRP A 33 20.12 16.02 2.62
CA TRP A 33 20.34 17.46 2.47
C TRP A 33 21.74 17.90 2.92
N ILE A 34 22.24 17.33 4.01
CA ILE A 34 23.62 17.57 4.48
C ILE A 34 24.65 17.21 3.41
N SER A 35 24.40 16.16 2.62
CA SER A 35 25.28 15.79 1.51
C SER A 35 25.33 16.85 0.40
N PHE A 36 24.24 17.60 0.21
CA PHE A 36 24.13 18.69 -0.77
C PHE A 36 24.85 19.96 -0.29
N LEU A 37 24.79 20.25 1.02
CA LEU A 37 25.40 21.43 1.64
C LEU A 37 26.94 21.36 1.77
N ARG A 38 27.60 20.32 1.23
CA ARG A 38 29.07 20.14 1.16
C ARG A 38 29.84 20.44 2.46
N TRP A 39 29.30 20.05 3.61
CA TRP A 39 30.00 20.20 4.88
C TRP A 39 31.31 19.40 4.93
N ASN A 40 32.36 20.03 5.43
CA ASN A 40 33.74 19.53 5.30
C ASN A 40 34.26 18.82 6.56
N ASN A 41 33.46 17.94 7.18
CA ASN A 41 33.89 17.12 8.31
C ASN A 41 34.04 15.63 7.89
N LYS A 42 35.17 15.00 8.25
CA LYS A 42 35.48 13.59 8.00
C LYS A 42 34.39 12.64 8.51
N HIS A 43 33.87 12.87 9.71
CA HIS A 43 32.82 12.04 10.29
C HIS A 43 31.54 12.08 9.46
N MET A 44 31.18 13.26 8.98
CA MET A 44 29.94 13.43 8.23
C MET A 44 30.04 12.89 6.80
N LYS A 45 31.21 13.00 6.15
CA LYS A 45 31.50 12.32 4.87
C LYS A 45 31.36 10.80 5.00
N ASN A 46 31.81 10.20 6.12
CA ASN A 46 31.65 8.77 6.39
C ASN A 46 30.19 8.35 6.63
N ILE A 47 29.39 9.19 7.28
CA ILE A 47 27.97 8.92 7.50
C ILE A 47 27.21 8.97 6.16
N VAL A 48 27.44 10.02 5.36
CA VAL A 48 26.84 10.19 4.02
C VAL A 48 27.21 9.02 3.10
N SER A 49 28.46 8.57 3.10
CA SER A 49 28.89 7.45 2.25
C SER A 49 28.25 6.12 2.65
N ARG A 50 28.10 5.85 3.96
CA ARG A 50 27.39 4.67 4.47
C ARG A 50 25.92 4.66 4.02
N MET A 51 25.22 5.80 4.11
CA MET A 51 23.84 5.88 3.65
C MET A 51 23.69 5.70 2.13
N LYS A 52 24.58 6.29 1.33
CA LYS A 52 24.57 6.06 -0.13
C LYS A 52 24.80 4.59 -0.48
N LYS A 53 25.71 3.91 0.25
CA LYS A 53 25.94 2.47 0.10
C LYS A 53 24.69 1.67 0.47
N GLN A 54 24.03 2.03 1.56
CA GLN A 54 22.77 1.41 1.98
C GLN A 54 21.64 1.63 0.96
N GLU A 55 21.47 2.85 0.45
CA GLU A 55 20.48 3.17 -0.59
C GLU A 55 20.73 2.34 -1.86
N SER A 56 21.99 2.23 -2.32
CA SER A 56 22.32 1.38 -3.46
C SER A 56 22.03 -0.10 -3.21
N SER A 57 22.30 -0.62 -2.00
CA SER A 57 21.96 -2.01 -1.67
C SER A 57 20.44 -2.24 -1.60
N GLU A 58 19.68 -1.25 -1.13
CA GLU A 58 18.21 -1.31 -1.05
C GLU A 58 17.56 -1.19 -2.45
N ILE A 59 18.17 -0.45 -3.38
CA ILE A 59 17.71 -0.34 -4.77
C ILE A 59 18.00 -1.63 -5.56
N TYR A 60 19.17 -2.24 -5.39
CA TYR A 60 19.62 -3.34 -6.26
C TYR A 60 19.38 -4.75 -5.71
N GLY A 61 18.85 -4.92 -4.49
CA GLY A 61 18.55 -6.26 -3.98
C GLY A 61 17.95 -6.40 -2.58
N GLY A 62 17.92 -5.33 -1.77
CA GLY A 62 17.38 -5.36 -0.41
C GLY A 62 16.04 -4.64 -0.27
N VAL A 63 14.99 -5.32 0.19
CA VAL A 63 13.77 -4.62 0.59
C VAL A 63 13.98 -3.97 1.95
N ASN A 64 13.74 -2.68 2.04
CA ASN A 64 13.70 -2.00 3.32
C ASN A 64 12.45 -2.45 4.07
N ILE A 65 12.62 -3.26 5.13
CA ILE A 65 11.53 -3.88 5.90
C ILE A 65 10.55 -2.84 6.42
N TYR A 66 11.05 -1.69 6.89
CA TYR A 66 10.18 -0.62 7.40
C TYR A 66 9.30 -0.04 6.29
N ILE A 67 9.89 0.35 5.16
CA ILE A 67 9.15 0.92 4.03
C ILE A 67 8.19 -0.12 3.43
N SER A 68 8.62 -1.38 3.35
CA SER A 68 7.81 -2.51 2.90
C SER A 68 6.59 -2.73 3.77
N SER A 69 6.76 -2.71 5.10
CA SER A 69 5.65 -2.83 6.03
C SER A 69 4.65 -1.69 5.83
N TRP A 70 5.12 -0.45 5.68
CA TRP A 70 4.24 0.70 5.44
C TRP A 70 3.56 0.65 4.08
N ALA A 71 4.24 0.15 3.04
CA ALA A 71 3.68 0.00 1.71
C ALA A 71 2.51 -1.01 1.64
N THR A 72 2.38 -1.91 2.64
CA THR A 72 1.19 -2.76 2.76
C THR A 72 -0.10 -1.97 2.98
N PHE A 73 0.00 -0.73 3.44
CA PHE A 73 -1.15 0.14 3.67
C PHE A 73 -2.04 0.29 2.41
N ALA A 74 -1.44 0.51 1.24
CA ALA A 74 -2.18 0.63 -0.02
C ALA A 74 -2.94 -0.66 -0.41
N ILE A 75 -2.36 -1.82 -0.10
CA ILE A 75 -3.00 -3.13 -0.30
C ILE A 75 -4.19 -3.27 0.67
N ASN A 76 -3.97 -2.90 1.93
CA ASN A 76 -4.96 -3.04 2.97
C ASN A 76 -6.16 -2.12 2.72
N ILE A 77 -5.94 -0.86 2.33
CA ILE A 77 -7.02 0.06 1.94
C ILE A 77 -7.85 -0.50 0.78
N THR A 78 -7.18 -0.99 -0.26
CA THR A 78 -7.87 -1.57 -1.43
C THR A 78 -8.71 -2.78 -1.02
N SER A 79 -8.20 -3.61 -0.12
CA SER A 79 -8.94 -4.76 0.43
C SER A 79 -10.15 -4.29 1.26
N CYS A 80 -9.98 -3.26 2.09
CA CYS A 80 -11.07 -2.64 2.85
C CYS A 80 -12.16 -2.08 1.93
N TRP A 81 -11.77 -1.41 0.84
CA TRP A 81 -12.70 -0.84 -0.12
C TRP A 81 -13.58 -1.89 -0.80
N LEU A 82 -13.01 -3.03 -1.19
CA LEU A 82 -13.78 -4.15 -1.75
C LEU A 82 -14.82 -4.67 -0.75
N PHE A 83 -14.46 -4.74 0.53
CA PHE A 83 -15.39 -5.11 1.59
C PHE A 83 -16.53 -4.09 1.74
N VAL A 84 -16.23 -2.79 1.69
CA VAL A 84 -17.26 -1.74 1.72
C VAL A 84 -18.21 -1.82 0.53
N ILE A 85 -17.73 -2.13 -0.67
CA ILE A 85 -18.60 -2.36 -1.83
C ILE A 85 -19.60 -3.49 -1.57
N LEU A 86 -19.17 -4.57 -0.92
CA LEU A 86 -20.07 -5.68 -0.55
C LEU A 86 -21.14 -5.21 0.43
N LEU A 87 -20.79 -4.36 1.40
CA LEU A 87 -21.76 -3.78 2.34
C LEU A 87 -22.77 -2.87 1.64
N ILE A 88 -22.32 -1.98 0.76
CA ILE A 88 -23.21 -1.12 -0.05
C ILE A 88 -24.19 -1.99 -0.86
N CYS A 89 -23.69 -3.05 -1.51
CA CYS A 89 -24.52 -3.96 -2.29
C CYS A 89 -25.61 -4.62 -1.43
N GLY A 90 -25.25 -5.07 -0.21
CA GLY A 90 -26.21 -5.62 0.75
C GLY A 90 -27.31 -4.63 1.15
N ILE A 91 -26.94 -3.36 1.39
CA ILE A 91 -27.88 -2.28 1.72
C ILE A 91 -28.84 -2.01 0.54
N VAL A 92 -28.31 -1.84 -0.68
CA VAL A 92 -29.10 -1.54 -1.88
C VAL A 92 -30.08 -2.67 -2.21
N LEU A 93 -29.68 -3.93 -2.01
CA LEU A 93 -30.53 -5.10 -2.22
C LEU A 93 -31.53 -5.33 -1.07
N LYS A 94 -31.60 -4.45 -0.08
CA LYS A 94 -32.45 -4.56 1.13
C LYS A 94 -32.27 -5.88 1.87
N ILE A 95 -31.06 -6.42 1.84
CA ILE A 95 -30.73 -7.64 2.58
C ILE A 95 -30.49 -7.22 4.03
N ASN A 96 -31.20 -7.82 4.98
CA ASN A 96 -31.19 -7.42 6.40
C ASN A 96 -29.88 -7.78 7.16
N ILE A 97 -28.81 -8.12 6.44
CA ILE A 97 -27.52 -8.58 6.99
C ILE A 97 -26.72 -7.42 7.61
N PRO A 98 -26.58 -6.23 7.01
CA PRO A 98 -25.82 -5.14 7.61
C PRO A 98 -26.45 -4.68 8.93
N THR A 99 -27.77 -4.48 8.96
CA THR A 99 -28.53 -4.06 10.15
C THR A 99 -28.39 -5.07 11.29
N THR A 100 -28.62 -6.36 11.02
CA THR A 100 -28.48 -7.43 12.04
C THR A 100 -27.04 -7.61 12.55
N ILE A 101 -26.02 -7.38 11.72
CA ILE A 101 -24.61 -7.43 12.16
C ILE A 101 -24.26 -6.23 13.04
N PHE A 102 -24.70 -5.02 12.67
CA PHE A 102 -24.36 -3.79 13.42
C PHE A 102 -25.16 -3.62 14.72
N GLU A 103 -26.29 -4.31 14.89
CA GLU A 103 -27.07 -4.29 16.13
C GLU A 103 -26.52 -5.23 17.22
N ASN A 104 -25.63 -6.18 16.88
CA ASN A 104 -25.12 -7.19 17.80
C ASN A 104 -23.60 -7.07 18.01
N GLU A 105 -23.17 -6.63 19.19
CA GLU A 105 -21.76 -6.43 19.55
C GLU A 105 -20.88 -7.67 19.31
N PHE A 106 -21.40 -8.87 19.58
CA PHE A 106 -20.65 -10.12 19.34
C PHE A 106 -20.43 -10.37 17.84
N MET A 107 -21.41 -10.04 17.00
CA MET A 107 -21.31 -10.17 15.55
C MET A 107 -20.33 -9.16 14.96
N ILE A 108 -20.27 -7.94 15.52
CA ILE A 108 -19.26 -6.93 15.14
C ILE A 108 -17.85 -7.45 15.45
N LEU A 109 -17.63 -8.00 16.65
CA LEU A 109 -16.33 -8.58 17.03
C LEU A 109 -15.92 -9.72 16.10
N LEU A 110 -16.84 -10.63 15.79
CA LEU A 110 -16.59 -11.75 14.88
C LEU A 110 -16.26 -11.24 13.48
N LEU A 111 -17.00 -10.24 12.98
CA LEU A 111 -16.75 -9.61 11.69
C LEU A 111 -15.35 -8.98 11.64
N LEU A 112 -14.93 -8.30 12.70
CA LEU A 112 -13.61 -7.67 12.80
C LEU A 112 -12.50 -8.71 12.70
N VAL A 113 -12.63 -9.85 13.40
CA VAL A 113 -11.65 -10.96 13.31
C VAL A 113 -11.56 -11.52 11.90
N VAL A 114 -12.70 -11.76 11.25
CA VAL A 114 -12.75 -12.23 9.85
C VAL A 114 -12.14 -11.20 8.91
N PHE A 115 -12.40 -9.92 9.14
CA PHE A 115 -11.91 -8.81 8.33
C PHE A 115 -10.38 -8.65 8.41
N VAL A 116 -9.82 -8.68 9.61
CA VAL A 116 -8.36 -8.65 9.81
C VAL A 116 -7.70 -9.86 9.15
N SER A 117 -8.29 -11.04 9.32
CA SER A 117 -7.81 -12.27 8.67
C SER A 117 -7.87 -12.19 7.14
N TYR A 118 -8.93 -11.58 6.60
CA TYR A 118 -9.09 -11.35 5.17
C TYR A 118 -8.02 -10.40 4.63
N ILE A 119 -7.78 -9.25 5.27
CA ILE A 119 -6.75 -8.29 4.84
C ILE A 119 -5.38 -8.96 4.82
N TYR A 120 -5.04 -9.69 5.89
CA TYR A 120 -3.79 -10.44 5.97
C TYR A 120 -3.66 -11.47 4.84
N TYR A 121 -4.73 -12.21 4.57
CA TYR A 121 -4.77 -13.19 3.48
C TYR A 121 -4.53 -12.54 2.12
N MET A 122 -5.18 -11.41 1.83
CA MET A 122 -5.04 -10.71 0.55
C MET A 122 -3.60 -10.22 0.35
N ALA A 123 -3.01 -9.58 1.36
CA ALA A 123 -1.63 -9.11 1.32
C ALA A 123 -0.64 -10.26 1.11
N HIS A 124 -0.76 -11.33 1.90
CA HIS A 124 0.12 -12.48 1.79
C HIS A 124 -0.02 -13.18 0.43
N PHE A 125 -1.24 -13.43 -0.03
CA PHE A 125 -1.49 -14.21 -1.23
C PHE A 125 -1.06 -13.51 -2.53
N PHE A 126 -1.38 -12.22 -2.65
CA PHE A 126 -1.13 -11.47 -3.88
C PHE A 126 0.29 -10.89 -3.95
N VAL A 127 0.87 -10.47 -2.84
CA VAL A 127 2.14 -9.72 -2.85
C VAL A 127 3.31 -10.54 -2.31
N PHE A 128 3.16 -11.17 -1.14
CA PHE A 128 4.30 -11.80 -0.46
C PHE A 128 4.55 -13.26 -0.82
N LYS A 129 3.52 -13.99 -1.28
CA LYS A 129 3.65 -15.41 -1.61
C LYS A 129 4.78 -15.64 -2.60
N ASN A 130 5.73 -16.51 -2.25
CA ASN A 130 6.90 -16.86 -3.08
C ASN A 130 7.71 -15.66 -3.57
N ASP A 131 7.80 -14.58 -2.78
CA ASP A 131 8.50 -13.35 -3.15
C ASP A 131 8.03 -12.74 -4.49
N LYS A 132 6.75 -12.94 -4.85
CA LYS A 132 6.16 -12.45 -6.11
C LYS A 132 6.43 -10.98 -6.37
N TYR A 133 6.34 -10.15 -5.33
CA TYR A 133 6.60 -8.71 -5.45
C TYR A 133 7.99 -8.42 -6.06
N LYS A 134 9.04 -9.22 -5.77
CA LYS A 134 10.38 -9.02 -6.36
C LYS A 134 10.37 -9.19 -7.87
N SER A 135 9.62 -10.17 -8.37
CA SER A 135 9.46 -10.42 -9.80
C SER A 135 8.71 -9.27 -10.48
N TYR A 136 7.60 -8.82 -9.88
CA TYR A 136 6.83 -7.69 -10.41
C TYR A 136 7.60 -6.37 -10.36
N PHE A 137 8.41 -6.13 -9.31
CA PHE A 137 9.24 -4.94 -9.22
C PHE A 137 10.24 -4.87 -10.39
N LYS A 138 10.92 -5.99 -10.68
CA LYS A 138 11.80 -6.10 -11.87
C LYS A 138 11.03 -5.88 -13.17
N GLU A 139 9.82 -6.44 -13.30
CA GLU A 139 8.96 -6.23 -14.48
C GLU A 139 8.58 -4.74 -14.65
N PHE A 140 8.19 -4.06 -13.58
CA PHE A 140 7.77 -2.67 -13.62
C PHE A 140 8.94 -1.72 -13.89
N GLU A 141 10.09 -1.97 -13.25
CA GLU A 141 11.31 -1.19 -13.44
C GLU A 141 11.87 -1.34 -14.86
N SER A 142 11.86 -2.56 -15.41
CA SER A 142 12.30 -2.80 -16.80
C SER A 142 11.39 -2.14 -17.83
N LYS A 143 10.07 -2.11 -17.59
CA LYS A 143 9.10 -1.48 -18.51
C LYS A 143 9.12 0.05 -18.46
N LYS A 144 9.63 0.65 -17.37
CA LYS A 144 9.74 2.11 -17.17
C LYS A 144 8.44 2.90 -17.41
N ARG A 145 7.26 2.28 -17.27
CA ARG A 145 5.95 2.92 -17.46
C ARG A 145 5.46 3.60 -16.19
N TYR A 146 6.34 4.32 -15.50
CA TYR A 146 6.06 4.89 -14.18
C TYR A 146 4.84 5.81 -14.18
N LEU A 147 4.71 6.68 -15.20
CA LEU A 147 3.57 7.59 -15.32
C LEU A 147 2.25 6.82 -15.31
N LEU A 148 2.15 5.75 -16.11
CA LEU A 148 0.95 4.91 -16.16
C LEU A 148 0.68 4.21 -14.82
N TYR A 149 1.70 3.68 -14.15
CA TYR A 149 1.54 3.02 -12.85
C TYR A 149 1.07 3.98 -11.76
N TYR A 150 1.64 5.19 -11.71
CA TYR A 150 1.22 6.23 -10.77
C TYR A 150 -0.14 6.82 -11.11
N SER A 151 -0.50 6.94 -12.39
CA SER A 151 -1.86 7.34 -12.80
C SER A 151 -2.90 6.33 -12.31
N ILE A 152 -2.67 5.03 -12.49
CA ILE A 152 -3.56 3.96 -11.98
C ILE A 152 -3.63 4.02 -10.45
N TYR A 153 -2.49 4.15 -9.79
CA TYR A 153 -2.41 4.25 -8.33
C TYR A 153 -3.24 5.42 -7.78
N THR A 154 -3.03 6.62 -8.34
CA THR A 154 -3.72 7.83 -7.89
C THR A 154 -5.22 7.76 -8.17
N PHE A 155 -5.61 7.31 -9.37
CA PHE A 155 -7.01 7.14 -9.74
C PHE A 155 -7.71 6.12 -8.85
N SER A 156 -7.03 5.03 -8.51
CA SER A 156 -7.51 4.02 -7.57
C SER A 156 -7.84 4.63 -6.21
N ILE A 157 -6.92 5.42 -5.65
CA ILE A 157 -7.12 6.07 -4.35
C ILE A 157 -8.32 7.03 -4.40
N ILE A 158 -8.44 7.84 -5.45
CA ILE A 158 -9.55 8.79 -5.61
C ILE A 158 -10.90 8.06 -5.63
N ILE A 159 -11.01 6.98 -6.41
CA ILE A 159 -12.24 6.17 -6.46
C ILE A 159 -12.56 5.58 -5.09
N GLN A 160 -11.55 5.04 -4.41
CA GLN A 160 -11.72 4.43 -3.10
C GLN A 160 -12.29 5.46 -2.10
N PHE A 161 -11.68 6.64 -2.01
CA PHE A 161 -12.17 7.73 -1.17
C PHE A 161 -13.59 8.18 -1.53
N ALA A 162 -13.89 8.36 -2.82
CA ALA A 162 -15.23 8.73 -3.28
C ALA A 162 -16.27 7.68 -2.87
N THR A 163 -15.91 6.39 -2.97
CA THR A 163 -16.81 5.29 -2.59
C THR A 163 -17.03 5.24 -1.08
N PHE A 164 -15.98 5.41 -0.27
CA PHE A 164 -16.11 5.51 1.19
C PHE A 164 -17.01 6.67 1.59
N TYR A 165 -16.87 7.82 0.94
CA TYR A 165 -17.73 8.98 1.17
C TYR A 165 -19.20 8.67 0.86
N VAL A 166 -19.49 8.03 -0.28
CA VAL A 166 -20.85 7.61 -0.64
C VAL A 166 -21.41 6.60 0.36
N PHE A 167 -20.62 5.62 0.80
CA PHE A 167 -21.03 4.65 1.82
C PHE A 167 -21.45 5.34 3.11
N LEU A 168 -20.62 6.25 3.63
CA LEU A 168 -20.95 7.01 4.83
C LEU A 168 -22.24 7.81 4.66
N LYS A 169 -22.42 8.43 3.49
CA LYS A 169 -23.65 9.17 3.19
C LYS A 169 -24.88 8.27 3.15
N ILE A 170 -24.80 7.06 2.62
CA ILE A 170 -25.94 6.12 2.56
C ILE A 170 -26.28 5.56 3.95
N TYR A 171 -25.28 5.27 4.77
CA TYR A 171 -25.49 4.65 6.08
C TYR A 171 -26.02 5.63 7.13
N TYR A 172 -25.62 6.90 7.07
CA TYR A 172 -26.05 7.94 8.01
C TYR A 172 -27.21 8.81 7.51
N ALA A 173 -27.79 8.53 6.34
CA ALA A 173 -28.96 9.24 5.80
C ALA A 173 -30.26 8.50 6.14
#